data_AF-A0A3D4N6T6-F1
#
_entry.id   AF-A0A3D4N6T6-F1
#
_cell.length_a   1.000
_cell.length_b   1.000
_cell.length_c   1.000
_cell.angle_alpha   90.00
_cell.angle_beta   90.00
_cell.angle_gamma   90.00
#
_symmetry.space_group_name_H-M   'P 1'
#
loop_
_entity.id
_entity.type
_entity.pdbx_description
1 polymer ?
#
loop_
_entity_poly.entity_id
_entity_poly.type
_entity_poly.pdbx_seq_one_letter_code
_entity_poly.pdbx_strand_id
1 'polypeptide(L)'
;MTAPTIMVSSTFYDLHQIRSDLYFFISNDLGYIPLLSEHPSFPVDPDIDTIENCRKRVKEDADIMVLVIGGRYGSIDSKSLKSITNLEFLAARAKGIPIYVFIDKSILSILPVWKENPEGNYLPFVDTTKVFEFIENVRNEEHVWTFEFENAQDIITILRTQFSYLFSDSLKVKRLLVGSGMPHFMEILRPKSLRLALEKPDAWEYRLFFQVWLDEVEKHADKIREYRERLQLEPAVYVPATEAPEWFQTQIHELSGYVDSANHLMNDYIVMAFGEPGQPGDSEKIVWVSHMIGRILDQTIIWANRIRCGRYEPPFDQVAPEAALFADDIVSQFEDFPSKSLSLIEETLLLPKLSKPRTLEFTLVLTLSNQEKFDEVINDIKRQYGL
;
A
#
# COMPACT_ATOMS: atom_id res chain seq x y z
N MET A 1 27.05 1.91 8.09
CA MET A 1 26.42 1.96 6.75
C MET A 1 26.98 0.80 5.95
N THR A 2 26.11 -0.01 5.38
CA THR A 2 26.47 -1.09 4.46
C THR A 2 26.37 -0.58 3.02
N ALA A 3 27.16 -1.14 2.11
CA ALA A 3 27.00 -0.85 0.69
C ALA A 3 25.66 -1.43 0.19
N PRO A 4 25.00 -0.80 -0.80
CA PRO A 4 23.80 -1.35 -1.41
C PRO A 4 24.02 -2.77 -1.95
N THR A 5 22.98 -3.58 -1.83
CA THR A 5 23.00 -4.97 -2.25
C THR A 5 22.14 -5.20 -3.48
N ILE A 6 22.71 -5.79 -4.53
CA ILE A 6 22.05 -5.98 -5.83
C ILE A 6 21.88 -7.46 -6.13
N MET A 7 20.63 -7.91 -6.21
CA MET A 7 20.28 -9.26 -6.66
C MET A 7 20.32 -9.34 -8.19
N VAL A 8 21.07 -10.30 -8.74
CA VAL A 8 21.05 -10.62 -10.17
C VAL A 8 20.32 -11.94 -10.38
N SER A 9 19.04 -11.82 -10.77
CA SER A 9 18.16 -12.96 -11.05
C SER A 9 18.16 -13.27 -12.54
N SER A 10 18.53 -14.49 -12.90
CA SER A 10 18.48 -14.98 -14.27
C SER A 10 18.62 -16.51 -14.27
N THR A 11 18.45 -17.14 -15.42
CA THR A 11 19.00 -18.49 -15.63
C THR A 11 20.53 -18.44 -15.65
N PHE A 12 21.17 -19.52 -15.22
CA PHE A 12 22.63 -19.56 -15.08
C PHE A 12 23.35 -19.98 -16.36
N TYR A 13 22.97 -21.11 -16.96
CA TYR A 13 23.77 -21.76 -18.00
C TYR A 13 23.89 -20.96 -19.30
N ASP A 14 22.80 -20.39 -19.80
CA ASP A 14 22.76 -19.59 -21.03
C ASP A 14 23.30 -18.18 -20.84
N LEU A 15 23.25 -17.64 -19.61
CA LEU A 15 23.64 -16.26 -19.30
C LEU A 15 24.92 -16.18 -18.46
N HIS A 16 25.72 -17.24 -18.39
CA HIS A 16 26.89 -17.33 -17.51
C HIS A 16 27.86 -16.15 -17.68
N GLN A 17 28.18 -15.79 -18.95
CA GLN A 17 29.08 -14.65 -19.22
C GLN A 17 28.46 -13.32 -18.79
N ILE A 18 27.18 -13.09 -19.10
CA ILE A 18 26.45 -11.89 -18.68
C ILE A 18 26.46 -11.75 -17.16
N ARG A 19 26.21 -12.85 -16.44
CA ARG A 19 26.23 -12.88 -14.97
C ARG A 19 27.61 -12.55 -14.40
N SER A 20 28.67 -13.09 -15.00
CA SER A 20 30.06 -12.78 -14.62
C SER A 20 30.39 -11.30 -14.82
N ASP A 21 30.03 -10.74 -15.97
CA ASP A 21 30.27 -9.33 -16.28
C ASP A 21 29.50 -8.40 -15.31
N LEU A 22 28.25 -8.75 -14.99
CA LEU A 22 27.44 -8.03 -14.00
C LEU A 22 28.02 -8.14 -12.59
N TYR A 23 28.55 -9.29 -12.20
CA TYR A 23 29.23 -9.46 -10.92
C TYR A 23 30.38 -8.47 -10.76
N PHE A 24 31.28 -8.40 -11.75
CA PHE A 24 32.43 -7.49 -11.72
C PHE A 24 32.01 -6.03 -11.76
N PHE A 25 31.02 -5.66 -12.59
CA PHE A 25 30.49 -4.31 -12.61
C PHE A 25 29.93 -3.89 -11.24
N ILE A 26 29.10 -4.73 -10.62
CA ILE A 26 28.46 -4.41 -9.34
C ILE A 26 29.50 -4.32 -8.21
N SER A 27 30.42 -5.28 -8.14
CA SER A 27 31.42 -5.33 -7.07
C SER A 27 32.57 -4.35 -7.27
N ASN A 28 33.28 -4.41 -8.40
CA ASN A 28 34.54 -3.70 -8.59
C ASN A 28 34.35 -2.27 -9.10
N ASP A 29 33.42 -2.05 -10.03
CA ASP A 29 33.23 -0.72 -10.62
C ASP A 29 32.36 0.18 -9.73
N LEU A 30 31.35 -0.39 -9.07
CA LEU A 30 30.42 0.37 -8.22
C LEU A 30 30.73 0.27 -6.71
N GLY A 31 31.41 -0.78 -6.26
CA GLY A 31 31.64 -1.03 -4.83
C GLY A 31 30.39 -1.52 -4.08
N TYR A 32 29.41 -2.09 -4.79
CA TYR A 32 28.18 -2.65 -4.23
C TYR A 32 28.33 -4.14 -3.95
N ILE A 33 27.36 -4.73 -3.25
CA ILE A 33 27.37 -6.15 -2.88
C ILE A 33 26.52 -6.94 -3.90
N PRO A 34 27.12 -7.73 -4.80
CA PRO A 34 26.36 -8.57 -5.72
C PRO A 34 25.85 -9.84 -5.03
N LEU A 35 24.56 -10.12 -5.19
CA LEU A 35 23.92 -11.39 -4.82
C LEU A 35 23.66 -12.23 -6.08
N LEU A 36 24.49 -13.25 -6.28
CA LEU A 36 24.37 -14.25 -7.35
C LEU A 36 24.42 -15.64 -6.72
N SER A 37 23.44 -16.50 -7.01
CA SER A 37 23.25 -17.79 -6.32
C SER A 37 24.41 -18.79 -6.49
N GLU A 38 25.21 -18.67 -7.55
CA GLU A 38 26.42 -19.46 -7.78
C GLU A 38 27.66 -18.96 -7.03
N HIS A 39 27.61 -17.74 -6.49
CA HIS A 39 28.79 -17.11 -5.91
C HIS A 39 28.92 -17.42 -4.40
N PRO A 40 30.12 -17.68 -3.86
CA PRO A 40 30.30 -18.01 -2.43
C PRO A 40 29.83 -16.95 -1.44
N SER A 41 29.69 -15.71 -1.90
CA SER A 41 29.17 -14.59 -1.09
C SER A 41 27.65 -14.64 -0.91
N PHE A 42 26.94 -15.51 -1.65
CA PHE A 42 25.50 -15.67 -1.52
C PHE A 42 25.16 -16.40 -0.22
N PRO A 43 24.43 -15.78 0.72
CA PRO A 43 24.16 -16.43 2.00
C PRO A 43 23.23 -17.65 1.81
N VAL A 44 23.70 -18.82 2.26
CA VAL A 44 22.95 -20.08 2.18
C VAL A 44 22.57 -20.54 3.58
N ASP A 45 21.29 -20.77 3.77
CA ASP A 45 20.73 -21.42 4.94
C ASP A 45 20.56 -22.92 4.65
N PRO A 46 21.32 -23.81 5.33
CA PRO A 46 21.35 -25.24 5.01
C PRO A 46 20.07 -25.98 5.44
N ASP A 47 19.21 -25.35 6.25
CA ASP A 47 18.00 -25.97 6.80
C ASP A 47 16.77 -25.78 5.90
N ILE A 48 16.89 -25.01 4.81
CA ILE A 48 15.82 -24.73 3.85
C ILE A 48 16.20 -25.13 2.42
N ASP A 49 15.21 -25.34 1.56
CA ASP A 49 15.48 -25.68 0.17
C ASP A 49 16.06 -24.51 -0.64
N THR A 50 16.65 -24.80 -1.80
CA THR A 50 17.33 -23.80 -2.63
C THR A 50 16.41 -22.69 -3.12
N ILE A 51 15.14 -23.01 -3.36
CA ILE A 51 14.13 -22.06 -3.84
C ILE A 51 13.75 -21.11 -2.70
N GLU A 52 13.52 -21.67 -1.51
CA GLU A 52 13.21 -20.91 -0.30
C GLU A 52 14.38 -20.01 0.09
N ASN A 53 15.63 -20.50 0.02
CA ASN A 53 16.81 -19.68 0.28
C ASN A 53 16.91 -18.49 -0.69
N CYS A 54 16.77 -18.72 -2.00
CA CYS A 54 16.75 -17.64 -2.99
C CYS A 54 15.69 -16.57 -2.67
N ARG A 55 14.45 -17.00 -2.37
CA ARG A 55 13.35 -16.09 -2.03
C ARG A 55 13.63 -15.32 -0.73
N LYS A 56 14.22 -15.96 0.27
CA LYS A 56 14.63 -15.34 1.53
C LYS A 56 15.67 -14.25 1.29
N ARG A 57 16.70 -14.54 0.47
CA ARG A 57 17.74 -13.56 0.11
C ARG A 57 17.19 -12.33 -0.61
N VAL A 58 16.21 -12.50 -1.50
CA VAL A 58 15.53 -11.35 -2.11
C VAL A 58 14.81 -10.51 -1.06
N LYS A 59 14.08 -11.15 -0.14
CA LYS A 59 13.30 -10.45 0.89
C LYS A 59 14.17 -9.74 1.92
N GLU A 60 15.21 -10.40 2.40
CA GLU A 60 16.03 -9.90 3.51
C GLU A 60 17.14 -8.98 3.03
N ASP A 61 17.83 -9.33 1.94
CA ASP A 61 19.13 -8.72 1.64
C ASP A 61 19.12 -7.81 0.40
N ALA A 62 18.22 -8.01 -0.57
CA ALA A 62 18.27 -7.24 -1.81
C ALA A 62 17.70 -5.81 -1.66
N ASP A 63 18.49 -4.79 -2.01
CA ASP A 63 18.03 -3.40 -2.12
C ASP A 63 17.54 -3.07 -3.53
N ILE A 64 18.12 -3.72 -4.55
CA ILE A 64 17.76 -3.59 -5.96
C ILE A 64 17.74 -4.99 -6.60
N MET A 65 16.81 -5.21 -7.53
CA MET A 65 16.73 -6.40 -8.36
C MET A 65 17.10 -6.06 -9.81
N VAL A 66 18.04 -6.81 -10.36
CA VAL A 66 18.35 -6.86 -11.81
C VAL A 66 17.90 -8.22 -12.32
N LEU A 67 16.84 -8.22 -13.13
CA LEU A 67 16.29 -9.43 -13.75
C LEU A 67 16.77 -9.51 -15.21
N VAL A 68 17.45 -10.59 -15.57
CA VAL A 68 17.89 -10.85 -16.95
C VAL A 68 17.18 -12.09 -17.48
N ILE A 69 16.42 -11.92 -18.57
CA ILE A 69 15.61 -12.98 -19.19
C ILE A 69 16.24 -13.37 -20.53
N GLY A 70 16.73 -14.61 -20.59
CA GLY A 70 17.29 -15.26 -21.77
C GLY A 70 16.37 -16.36 -22.32
N GLY A 71 16.97 -17.32 -23.05
CA GLY A 71 16.25 -18.35 -23.83
C GLY A 71 15.67 -19.47 -22.97
N ARG A 72 15.91 -19.46 -21.67
CA ARG A 72 15.60 -20.57 -20.78
C ARG A 72 14.63 -20.17 -19.69
N TYR A 73 13.69 -21.07 -19.40
CA TYR A 73 12.75 -20.86 -18.29
C TYR A 73 13.37 -21.16 -16.93
N GLY A 74 14.33 -22.09 -16.88
CA GLY A 74 15.03 -22.49 -15.67
C GLY A 74 14.29 -23.55 -14.84
N SER A 75 14.79 -23.76 -13.62
CA SER A 75 14.26 -24.76 -12.68
C SER A 75 12.88 -24.36 -12.18
N ILE A 76 11.95 -25.33 -12.12
CA ILE A 76 10.56 -25.13 -11.74
C ILE A 76 10.34 -25.57 -10.29
N ASP A 77 9.65 -24.74 -9.52
CA ASP A 77 9.09 -25.12 -8.22
C ASP A 77 7.89 -26.06 -8.43
N SER A 78 7.95 -27.25 -7.84
CA SER A 78 6.92 -28.27 -7.99
C SER A 78 5.56 -27.85 -7.41
N LYS A 79 5.54 -26.93 -6.44
CA LYS A 79 4.31 -26.45 -5.79
C LYS A 79 3.60 -25.38 -6.63
N SER A 80 4.33 -24.39 -7.12
CA SER A 80 3.74 -23.26 -7.86
C SER A 80 3.77 -23.40 -9.37
N LEU A 81 4.50 -24.38 -9.91
CA LEU A 81 4.78 -24.57 -11.34
C LEU A 81 5.45 -23.38 -12.04
N LYS A 82 5.99 -22.43 -11.25
CA LYS A 82 6.75 -21.26 -11.70
C LYS A 82 8.25 -21.52 -11.61
N SER A 83 9.04 -20.85 -12.44
CA SER A 83 10.50 -20.91 -12.32
C SER A 83 11.00 -20.19 -11.07
N ILE A 84 12.20 -20.57 -10.59
CA ILE A 84 12.87 -19.88 -9.47
C ILE A 84 13.00 -18.38 -9.76
N THR A 85 13.44 -18.02 -10.97
CA THR A 85 13.57 -16.62 -11.42
C THR A 85 12.24 -15.86 -11.34
N ASN A 86 11.12 -16.50 -11.70
CA ASN A 86 9.79 -15.90 -11.55
C ASN A 86 9.41 -15.70 -10.07
N LEU A 87 9.72 -16.67 -9.20
CA LEU A 87 9.48 -16.54 -7.76
C LEU A 87 10.33 -15.44 -7.11
N GLU A 88 11.57 -15.25 -7.55
CA GLU A 88 12.44 -14.15 -7.12
C GLU A 88 11.87 -12.79 -7.56
N PHE A 89 11.41 -12.68 -8.81
CA PHE A 89 10.73 -11.48 -9.31
C PHE A 89 9.51 -11.12 -8.46
N LEU A 90 8.63 -12.09 -8.17
CA LEU A 90 7.45 -11.87 -7.34
C LEU A 90 7.82 -11.46 -5.90
N ALA A 91 8.89 -12.02 -5.35
CA ALA A 91 9.39 -11.64 -4.02
C ALA A 91 9.91 -10.19 -4.00
N ALA A 92 10.66 -9.77 -5.03
CA ALA A 92 11.14 -8.40 -5.16
C ALA A 92 9.98 -7.39 -5.31
N ARG A 93 8.95 -7.75 -6.08
CA ARG A 93 7.72 -6.95 -6.23
C ARG A 93 7.00 -6.76 -4.90
N ALA A 94 6.80 -7.85 -4.16
CA ALA A 94 6.17 -7.79 -2.84
C ALA A 94 6.98 -6.95 -1.84
N LYS A 95 8.32 -6.93 -1.94
CA LYS A 95 9.19 -6.08 -1.12
C LYS A 95 9.12 -4.59 -1.51
N GLY A 96 8.73 -4.29 -2.76
CA GLY A 96 8.67 -2.92 -3.27
C GLY A 96 10.05 -2.31 -3.58
N ILE A 97 11.06 -3.13 -3.86
CA ILE A 97 12.39 -2.66 -4.27
C ILE A 97 12.42 -2.30 -5.77
N PRO A 98 13.31 -1.40 -6.22
CA PRO A 98 13.51 -1.13 -7.64
C PRO A 98 13.86 -2.40 -8.42
N ILE A 99 13.20 -2.61 -9.56
CA ILE A 99 13.41 -3.76 -10.45
C ILE A 99 13.73 -3.25 -11.86
N TYR A 100 14.90 -3.64 -12.37
CA TYR A 100 15.31 -3.39 -13.75
C TYR A 100 15.32 -4.71 -14.52
N VAL A 101 14.52 -4.79 -15.57
CA VAL A 101 14.36 -6.03 -16.34
C VAL A 101 15.05 -5.87 -17.69
N PHE A 102 15.87 -6.85 -18.05
CA PHE A 102 16.57 -6.93 -19.32
C PHE A 102 16.16 -8.20 -20.04
N ILE A 103 15.69 -8.07 -21.28
CA ILE A 103 15.21 -9.20 -22.09
C ILE A 103 16.10 -9.31 -23.32
N ASP A 104 16.54 -10.53 -23.62
CA ASP A 104 17.35 -10.79 -24.80
C ASP A 104 16.58 -10.35 -26.06
N LYS A 105 17.21 -9.48 -26.85
CA LYS A 105 16.60 -8.87 -28.03
C LYS A 105 16.14 -9.90 -29.06
N SER A 106 16.89 -11.00 -29.21
CA SER A 106 16.53 -12.06 -30.15
C SER A 106 15.22 -12.73 -29.75
N ILE A 107 14.99 -12.94 -28.46
CA ILE A 107 13.76 -13.56 -27.93
C ILE A 107 12.60 -12.58 -28.00
N LEU A 108 12.84 -11.33 -27.59
CA LEU A 108 11.82 -10.30 -27.59
C LEU A 108 11.27 -10.04 -29.00
N SER A 109 12.13 -10.13 -30.03
CA SER A 109 11.72 -9.97 -31.43
C SER A 109 10.74 -11.05 -31.91
N ILE A 110 10.74 -12.23 -31.28
CA ILE A 110 9.86 -13.36 -31.62
C ILE A 110 8.53 -13.30 -30.85
N LEU A 111 8.45 -12.51 -29.77
CA LEU A 111 7.27 -12.43 -28.91
C LEU A 111 5.96 -12.13 -29.67
N PRO A 112 5.89 -11.18 -30.64
CA PRO A 112 4.66 -10.94 -31.40
C PRO A 112 4.22 -12.16 -32.23
N VAL A 113 5.18 -12.90 -32.78
CA VAL A 113 4.92 -14.12 -33.57
C VAL A 113 4.35 -15.23 -32.69
N TRP A 114 4.87 -15.38 -31.47
CA TRP A 114 4.30 -16.31 -30.49
C TRP A 114 2.88 -15.92 -30.08
N LYS A 115 2.58 -14.62 -29.90
CA LYS A 115 1.21 -14.17 -29.57
C LYS A 115 0.18 -14.55 -30.63
N GLU A 116 0.56 -14.48 -31.91
CA GLU A 116 -0.32 -14.84 -33.02
C GLU A 116 -0.47 -16.35 -33.21
N ASN A 117 0.53 -17.14 -32.80
CA ASN A 117 0.52 -18.60 -32.93
C ASN A 117 1.15 -19.32 -31.72
N PRO A 118 0.49 -19.37 -30.56
CA PRO A 118 1.08 -19.93 -29.33
C PRO A 118 1.52 -21.40 -29.45
N GLU A 119 0.87 -22.17 -30.33
CA GLU A 119 1.13 -23.60 -30.59
C GLU A 119 2.26 -23.85 -31.60
N GLY A 120 2.93 -22.79 -32.07
CA GLY A 120 4.06 -22.88 -32.98
C GLY A 120 5.31 -23.55 -32.38
N ASN A 121 6.27 -23.91 -33.24
CA ASN A 121 7.56 -24.44 -32.79
C ASN A 121 8.57 -23.30 -32.58
N TYR A 122 8.90 -23.03 -31.31
CA TYR A 122 9.83 -21.98 -30.90
C TYR A 122 11.13 -22.50 -30.27
N LEU A 123 11.38 -23.81 -30.33
CA LEU A 123 12.59 -24.45 -29.80
C LEU A 123 13.93 -23.84 -30.27
N PRO A 124 14.04 -23.24 -31.49
CA PRO A 124 15.27 -22.54 -31.88
C PRO A 124 15.60 -21.29 -31.06
N PHE A 125 14.61 -20.73 -30.34
CA PHE A 125 14.74 -19.47 -29.61
C PHE A 125 14.60 -19.66 -28.10
N VAL A 126 13.69 -20.54 -27.67
CA VAL A 126 13.41 -20.79 -26.24
C VAL A 126 13.30 -22.27 -25.93
N ASP A 127 13.67 -22.67 -24.70
CA ASP A 127 13.52 -24.06 -24.26
C ASP A 127 12.06 -24.46 -23.99
N THR A 128 11.20 -23.48 -23.67
CA THR A 128 9.75 -23.65 -23.54
C THR A 128 9.03 -22.33 -23.81
N THR A 129 7.80 -22.41 -24.34
CA THR A 129 6.93 -21.24 -24.56
C THR A 129 6.59 -20.48 -23.27
N LYS A 130 6.78 -21.10 -22.09
CA LYS A 130 6.63 -20.42 -20.79
C LYS A 130 7.57 -19.22 -20.62
N VAL A 131 8.68 -19.16 -21.36
CA VAL A 131 9.56 -17.97 -21.40
C VAL A 131 8.78 -16.76 -21.91
N PHE A 132 8.00 -16.92 -22.99
CA PHE A 132 7.19 -15.83 -23.54
C PHE A 132 6.06 -15.41 -22.60
N GLU A 133 5.39 -16.37 -21.94
CA GLU A 133 4.40 -16.08 -20.90
C GLU A 133 5.01 -15.25 -19.75
N PHE A 134 6.22 -15.60 -19.32
CA PHE A 134 6.91 -14.85 -18.27
C PHE A 134 7.28 -13.44 -18.74
N ILE A 135 7.78 -13.28 -19.97
CA ILE A 135 8.07 -11.97 -20.56
C ILE A 135 6.79 -11.10 -20.60
N GLU A 136 5.66 -11.64 -21.05
CA GLU A 136 4.39 -10.92 -21.06
C GLU A 136 3.96 -10.50 -19.66
N ASN A 137 4.01 -11.42 -18.70
CA ASN A 137 3.65 -11.12 -17.32
C ASN A 137 4.50 -9.97 -16.77
N VAL A 138 5.81 -10.02 -16.97
CA VAL A 138 6.73 -8.98 -16.48
C VAL A 138 6.50 -7.64 -17.19
N ARG A 139 6.20 -7.64 -18.49
CA ARG A 139 5.96 -6.41 -19.28
C ARG A 139 4.62 -5.74 -18.99
N ASN A 140 3.62 -6.50 -18.54
CA ASN A 140 2.29 -5.98 -18.20
C ASN A 140 2.20 -5.47 -16.75
N GLU A 141 3.26 -5.62 -15.96
CA GLU A 141 3.31 -5.15 -14.57
C GLU A 141 3.58 -3.65 -14.47
N GLU A 142 2.75 -2.94 -13.70
CA GLU A 142 2.95 -1.52 -13.43
C GLU A 142 4.26 -1.27 -12.68
N HIS A 143 4.96 -0.19 -13.04
CA HIS A 143 6.25 0.21 -12.44
C HIS A 143 7.42 -0.77 -12.68
N VAL A 144 7.32 -1.67 -13.65
CA VAL A 144 8.44 -2.53 -14.08
C VAL A 144 8.93 -2.08 -15.46
N TRP A 145 10.11 -1.49 -15.52
CA TRP A 145 10.71 -1.06 -16.78
C TRP A 145 11.51 -2.20 -17.41
N THR A 146 11.18 -2.54 -18.66
CA THR A 146 11.87 -3.57 -19.44
C THR A 146 12.75 -2.94 -20.52
N PHE A 147 13.98 -3.45 -20.65
CA PHE A 147 14.95 -3.04 -21.64
C PHE A 147 15.41 -4.23 -22.47
N GLU A 148 15.78 -3.99 -23.72
CA GLU A 148 16.39 -5.02 -24.59
C GLU A 148 17.90 -5.05 -24.37
N PHE A 149 18.52 -6.22 -24.49
CA PHE A 149 19.98 -6.34 -24.52
C PHE A 149 20.44 -7.34 -25.59
N GLU A 150 21.64 -7.11 -26.13
CA GLU A 150 22.38 -8.07 -26.97
C GLU A 150 23.64 -8.56 -26.24
N ASN A 151 24.20 -7.77 -25.33
CA ASN A 151 25.37 -8.10 -24.55
C ASN A 151 25.37 -7.42 -23.16
N ALA A 152 26.33 -7.74 -22.30
CA ALA A 152 26.40 -7.19 -20.94
C ALA A 152 26.61 -5.68 -20.90
N GLN A 153 27.28 -5.10 -21.90
CA GLN A 153 27.56 -3.66 -21.94
C GLN A 153 26.26 -2.83 -22.10
N ASP A 154 25.27 -3.36 -22.81
CA ASP A 154 23.95 -2.73 -22.94
C ASP A 154 23.29 -2.60 -21.56
N ILE A 155 23.30 -3.69 -20.79
CA ILE A 155 22.76 -3.76 -19.42
C ILE A 155 23.51 -2.78 -18.51
N ILE A 156 24.84 -2.83 -18.51
CA ILE A 156 25.71 -1.99 -17.68
C ILE A 156 25.48 -0.50 -17.96
N THR A 157 25.34 -0.12 -19.23
CA THR A 157 25.12 1.27 -19.64
C THR A 157 23.80 1.82 -19.09
N ILE A 158 22.74 1.01 -19.16
CA ILE A 158 21.43 1.36 -18.61
C ILE A 158 21.52 1.45 -17.08
N LEU A 159 22.05 0.43 -16.41
CA LEU A 159 22.17 0.41 -14.94
C LEU A 159 22.97 1.60 -14.41
N ARG A 160 24.08 1.97 -15.05
CA ARG A 160 24.88 3.15 -14.67
C ARG A 160 24.05 4.43 -14.68
N THR A 161 23.21 4.59 -15.70
CA THR A 161 22.31 5.74 -15.82
C THR A 161 21.24 5.70 -14.73
N GLN A 162 20.57 4.55 -14.54
CA GLN A 162 19.49 4.43 -13.56
C GLN A 162 19.97 4.61 -12.12
N PHE A 163 21.13 4.06 -11.77
CA PHE A 163 21.71 4.23 -10.44
C PHE A 163 22.14 5.67 -10.18
N SER A 164 22.52 6.43 -11.22
CA SER A 164 22.81 7.86 -11.06
C SER A 164 21.58 8.68 -10.63
N TYR A 165 20.39 8.31 -11.12
CA TYR A 165 19.12 8.92 -10.70
C TYR A 165 18.77 8.54 -9.26
N LEU A 166 18.87 7.25 -8.90
CA LEU A 166 18.65 6.80 -7.51
C LEU A 166 19.58 7.49 -6.52
N PHE A 167 20.84 7.68 -6.89
CA PHE A 167 21.80 8.41 -6.06
C PHE A 167 21.44 9.90 -5.94
N SER A 168 21.04 10.54 -7.04
CA SER A 168 20.57 11.94 -7.04
C SER A 168 19.37 12.12 -6.11
N ASP A 169 18.38 11.23 -6.16
CA ASP A 169 17.21 11.28 -5.29
C ASP A 169 17.58 11.07 -3.82
N SER A 170 18.49 10.14 -3.54
CA SER A 170 19.03 9.92 -2.20
C SER A 170 19.75 11.17 -1.66
N LEU A 171 20.48 11.90 -2.50
CA LEU A 171 21.13 13.15 -2.12
C LEU A 171 20.12 14.27 -1.84
N LYS A 172 19.02 14.35 -2.61
CA LYS A 172 17.94 15.32 -2.33
C LYS A 172 17.31 15.04 -0.98
N VAL A 173 16.97 13.78 -0.69
CA VAL A 173 16.44 13.38 0.62
C VAL A 173 17.43 13.68 1.73
N LYS A 174 18.70 13.31 1.57
CA LYS A 174 19.75 13.62 2.55
C LYS A 174 19.88 15.11 2.80
N ARG A 175 19.83 15.95 1.75
CA ARG A 175 19.89 17.41 1.89
C ARG A 175 18.69 17.95 2.68
N LEU A 176 17.49 17.41 2.47
CA LEU A 176 16.31 17.80 3.26
C LEU A 176 16.48 17.44 4.75
N LEU A 177 17.18 16.36 5.07
CA LEU A 177 17.31 15.85 6.44
C LEU A 177 18.49 16.43 7.25
N VAL A 178 19.57 16.88 6.60
CA VAL A 178 20.83 17.28 7.29
C VAL A 178 20.76 18.64 8.00
N GLY A 179 19.76 19.49 7.74
CA GLY A 179 19.72 20.88 8.25
C GLY A 179 18.99 21.11 9.58
N SER A 180 17.93 20.35 9.88
CA SER A 180 16.95 20.72 10.92
C SER A 180 16.55 19.57 11.86
N GLY A 181 17.05 18.36 11.61
CA GLY A 181 16.34 17.16 12.05
C GLY A 181 15.05 16.99 11.25
N MET A 182 14.51 15.78 11.23
CA MET A 182 13.21 15.53 10.62
C MET A 182 12.14 16.10 11.56
N PRO A 183 11.23 16.97 11.10
CA PRO A 183 10.11 17.39 11.93
C PRO A 183 9.36 16.15 12.45
N HIS A 184 8.94 16.18 13.72
CA HIS A 184 8.34 15.00 14.36
C HIS A 184 7.15 14.43 13.57
N PHE A 185 6.33 15.30 12.97
CA PHE A 185 5.20 14.85 12.15
C PHE A 185 5.62 14.02 10.93
N MET A 186 6.85 14.18 10.42
CA MET A 186 7.37 13.37 9.32
C MET A 186 7.96 12.04 9.81
N GLU A 187 8.49 11.98 11.03
CA GLU A 187 9.06 10.77 11.63
C GLU A 187 8.01 9.66 11.81
N ILE A 188 6.75 10.06 12.02
CA ILE A 188 5.62 9.16 12.25
C ILE A 188 4.90 8.74 10.95
N LEU A 189 5.30 9.26 9.78
CA LEU A 189 4.67 8.93 8.51
C LEU A 189 5.14 7.58 7.96
N ARG A 190 4.21 6.83 7.36
CA ARG A 190 4.54 5.65 6.56
C ARG A 190 5.26 6.05 5.27
N PRO A 191 6.00 5.13 4.60
CA PRO A 191 6.86 5.48 3.46
C PRO A 191 6.18 6.25 2.32
N LYS A 192 4.92 5.92 1.97
CA LYS A 192 4.18 6.60 0.89
C LYS A 192 3.79 8.04 1.27
N SER A 193 3.25 8.23 2.47
CA SER A 193 2.94 9.55 3.03
C SER A 193 4.19 10.41 3.20
N LEU A 194 5.28 9.81 3.68
CA LEU A 194 6.56 10.48 3.83
C LEU A 194 7.08 10.98 2.48
N ARG A 195 7.02 10.13 1.44
CA ARG A 195 7.40 10.51 0.08
C ARG A 195 6.61 11.71 -0.42
N LEU A 196 5.28 11.71 -0.24
CA LEU A 196 4.42 12.82 -0.65
C LEU A 196 4.76 14.13 0.08
N ALA A 197 5.03 14.05 1.38
CA ALA A 197 5.41 15.21 2.20
C ALA A 197 6.78 15.80 1.80
N LEU A 198 7.72 14.96 1.34
CA LEU A 198 9.06 15.37 0.91
C LEU A 198 9.11 15.86 -0.54
N GLU A 199 8.53 15.10 -1.47
CA GLU A 199 8.63 15.36 -2.91
C GLU A 199 7.66 16.43 -3.39
N LYS A 200 6.52 16.59 -2.70
CA LYS A 200 5.45 17.54 -3.03
C LYS A 200 5.09 17.57 -4.53
N PRO A 201 4.71 16.41 -5.14
CA PRO A 201 4.32 16.33 -6.54
C PRO A 201 3.00 17.09 -6.86
N ASP A 202 2.54 17.05 -8.12
CA ASP A 202 1.23 17.61 -8.49
C ASP A 202 0.12 17.07 -7.55
N ALA A 203 -0.71 17.99 -7.02
CA ALA A 203 -1.77 17.75 -6.05
C ALA A 203 -1.31 17.11 -4.71
N TRP A 204 -0.06 17.31 -4.29
CA TRP A 204 0.49 16.67 -3.10
C TRP A 204 -0.29 16.95 -1.82
N GLU A 205 -0.92 18.11 -1.66
CA GLU A 205 -1.69 18.44 -0.46
C GLU A 205 -2.83 17.43 -0.25
N TYR A 206 -3.63 17.20 -1.29
CA TYR A 206 -4.75 16.26 -1.29
C TYR A 206 -4.28 14.81 -1.23
N ARG A 207 -3.21 14.48 -1.98
CA ARG A 207 -2.62 13.14 -1.97
C ARG A 207 -2.07 12.79 -0.59
N LEU A 208 -1.40 13.73 0.07
CA LEU A 208 -0.89 13.55 1.43
C LEU A 208 -2.05 13.35 2.42
N PHE A 209 -3.07 14.21 2.35
CA PHE A 209 -4.24 14.11 3.24
C PHE A 209 -4.91 12.73 3.18
N PHE A 210 -5.29 12.29 1.98
CA PHE A 210 -5.96 11.00 1.80
C PHE A 210 -5.03 9.82 2.04
N GLN A 211 -3.74 9.92 1.72
CA GLN A 211 -2.80 8.84 2.00
C GLN A 211 -2.57 8.66 3.50
N VAL A 212 -2.43 9.75 4.28
CA VAL A 212 -2.29 9.65 5.74
C VAL A 212 -3.59 9.16 6.38
N TRP A 213 -4.75 9.53 5.84
CA TRP A 213 -6.03 8.93 6.26
C TRP A 213 -6.02 7.42 6.04
N LEU A 214 -5.64 6.93 4.85
CA LEU A 214 -5.52 5.49 4.59
C LEU A 214 -4.54 4.80 5.55
N ASP A 215 -3.42 5.44 5.87
CA ASP A 215 -2.45 4.91 6.83
C ASP A 215 -3.05 4.78 8.25
N GLU A 216 -3.93 5.71 8.66
CA GLU A 216 -4.69 5.63 9.92
C GLU A 216 -5.76 4.53 9.88
N VAL A 217 -6.45 4.33 8.76
CA VAL A 217 -7.39 3.21 8.60
C VAL A 217 -6.65 1.88 8.73
N GLU A 218 -5.52 1.73 8.04
CA GLU A 218 -4.70 0.51 8.09
C GLU A 218 -4.15 0.24 9.50
N LYS A 219 -3.79 1.29 10.23
CA LYS A 219 -3.36 1.20 11.64
C LYS A 219 -4.46 0.67 12.57
N HIS A 220 -5.73 0.88 12.24
CA HIS A 220 -6.87 0.39 13.02
C HIS A 220 -7.53 -0.87 12.40
N ALA A 221 -6.91 -1.51 11.40
CA ALA A 221 -7.50 -2.62 10.66
C ALA A 221 -7.97 -3.79 11.54
N ASP A 222 -7.23 -4.13 12.60
CA ASP A 222 -7.64 -5.19 13.53
C ASP A 222 -8.87 -4.78 14.35
N LYS A 223 -8.91 -3.55 14.88
CA LYS A 223 -10.09 -3.03 15.62
C LYS A 223 -11.32 -2.95 14.72
N ILE A 224 -11.15 -2.53 13.46
CA ILE A 224 -12.23 -2.50 12.47
C ILE A 224 -12.76 -3.93 12.23
N ARG A 225 -11.86 -4.92 12.11
CA ARG A 225 -12.25 -6.33 11.94
C ARG A 225 -12.98 -6.85 13.18
N GLU A 226 -12.46 -6.62 14.37
CA GLU A 226 -13.11 -6.98 15.64
C GLU A 226 -14.52 -6.38 15.74
N TYR A 227 -14.65 -5.10 15.37
CA TYR A 227 -15.93 -4.39 15.32
C TYR A 227 -16.93 -5.05 14.36
N ARG A 228 -16.51 -5.35 13.12
CA ARG A 228 -17.36 -5.95 12.08
C ARG A 228 -17.77 -7.37 12.42
N GLU A 229 -16.87 -8.16 13.01
CA GLU A 229 -17.14 -9.53 13.48
C GLU A 229 -17.93 -9.57 14.80
N ARG A 230 -18.28 -8.40 15.35
CA ARG A 230 -19.10 -8.24 16.56
C ARG A 230 -18.50 -8.90 17.80
N LEU A 231 -17.16 -8.93 17.89
CA LEU A 231 -16.47 -9.49 19.05
C LEU A 231 -16.71 -8.60 20.28
N GLN A 232 -16.97 -9.23 21.43
CA GLN A 232 -17.19 -8.56 22.71
C GLN A 232 -15.99 -8.81 23.64
N LEU A 233 -14.93 -8.03 23.45
CA LEU A 233 -13.67 -8.19 24.16
C LEU A 233 -13.49 -7.19 25.32
N GLU A 234 -14.31 -6.14 25.35
CA GLU A 234 -14.23 -5.07 26.34
C GLU A 234 -15.03 -5.39 27.62
N PRO A 235 -14.65 -4.80 28.78
CA PRO A 235 -15.40 -4.97 30.02
C PRO A 235 -16.85 -4.52 29.89
N ALA A 236 -17.77 -5.35 30.38
CA ALA A 236 -19.19 -5.04 30.42
C ALA A 236 -19.51 -4.03 31.54
N VAL A 237 -20.25 -2.96 31.20
CA VAL A 237 -20.85 -2.03 32.17
C VAL A 237 -22.29 -2.42 32.39
N TYR A 238 -22.72 -2.51 33.65
CA TYR A 238 -24.12 -2.71 33.99
C TYR A 238 -24.88 -1.38 34.00
N VAL A 239 -26.03 -1.33 33.32
CA VAL A 239 -26.88 -0.13 33.26
C VAL A 239 -28.31 -0.49 33.71
N PRO A 240 -28.78 0.03 34.86
CA PRO A 240 -30.14 -0.16 35.33
C PRO A 240 -31.18 0.49 34.41
N ALA A 241 -32.40 -0.05 34.37
CA ALA A 241 -33.48 0.48 33.52
C ALA A 241 -33.85 1.93 33.88
N THR A 242 -33.67 2.34 35.13
CA THR A 242 -33.94 3.71 35.60
C THR A 242 -32.94 4.74 35.08
N GLU A 243 -31.72 4.33 34.76
CA GLU A 243 -30.63 5.21 34.29
C GLU A 243 -30.42 5.10 32.77
N ALA A 244 -30.92 4.03 32.15
CA ALA A 244 -30.68 3.73 30.75
C ALA A 244 -31.08 4.85 29.76
N PRO A 245 -32.21 5.57 29.89
CA PRO A 245 -32.54 6.65 28.96
C PRO A 245 -31.49 7.76 28.91
N GLU A 246 -31.06 8.25 30.08
CA GLU A 246 -30.04 9.29 30.19
C GLU A 246 -28.67 8.78 29.70
N TRP A 247 -28.36 7.52 30.00
CA TRP A 247 -27.15 6.87 29.52
C TRP A 247 -27.09 6.79 27.99
N PHE A 248 -28.14 6.31 27.33
CA PHE A 248 -28.20 6.25 25.86
C PHE A 248 -28.19 7.64 25.22
N GLN A 249 -28.90 8.60 25.81
CA GLN A 249 -28.85 9.99 25.33
C GLN A 249 -27.42 10.56 25.39
N THR A 250 -26.69 10.25 26.46
CA THR A 250 -25.28 10.63 26.60
C THR A 250 -24.41 9.97 25.52
N GLN A 251 -24.62 8.68 25.24
CA GLN A 251 -23.90 7.99 24.16
C GLN A 251 -24.21 8.60 22.78
N ILE A 252 -25.46 8.93 22.48
CA ILE A 252 -25.83 9.58 21.21
C ILE A 252 -25.16 10.96 21.10
N HIS A 253 -25.17 11.74 22.18
CA HIS A 253 -24.49 13.04 22.22
C HIS A 253 -22.98 12.92 21.96
N GLU A 254 -22.32 11.90 22.54
CA GLU A 254 -20.91 11.58 22.31
C GLU A 254 -20.65 11.30 20.82
N LEU A 255 -21.48 10.45 20.18
CA LEU A 255 -21.36 10.15 18.75
C LEU A 255 -21.59 11.39 17.88
N SER A 256 -22.58 12.23 18.19
CA SER A 256 -22.79 13.51 17.49
C SER A 256 -21.57 14.42 17.60
N GLY A 257 -20.93 14.50 18.77
CA GLY A 257 -19.69 15.25 18.97
C GLY A 257 -18.54 14.77 18.09
N TYR A 258 -18.44 13.46 17.84
CA TYR A 258 -17.47 12.89 16.89
C TYR A 258 -17.74 13.33 15.45
N VAL A 259 -19.00 13.28 15.02
CA VAL A 259 -19.42 13.73 13.68
C VAL A 259 -19.20 15.23 13.49
N ASP A 260 -19.54 16.04 14.49
CA ASP A 260 -19.32 17.50 14.47
C ASP A 260 -17.83 17.84 14.40
N SER A 261 -16.99 17.08 15.13
CA SER A 261 -15.54 17.22 15.07
C SER A 261 -15.00 16.88 13.68
N ALA A 262 -15.48 15.80 13.06
CA ALA A 262 -15.11 15.43 11.70
C ALA A 262 -15.52 16.51 10.69
N ASN A 263 -16.72 17.07 10.83
CA ASN A 263 -17.21 18.16 9.98
C ASN A 263 -16.33 19.41 10.10
N HIS A 264 -15.94 19.81 11.31
CA HIS A 264 -15.05 20.95 11.51
C HIS A 264 -13.65 20.71 10.91
N LEU A 265 -13.13 19.49 11.07
CA LEU A 265 -11.83 19.11 10.49
C LEU A 265 -11.83 19.17 8.95
N MET A 266 -12.88 18.65 8.32
CA MET A 266 -12.98 18.53 6.86
C MET A 266 -13.43 19.79 6.13
N ASN A 267 -14.19 20.67 6.78
CA ASN A 267 -14.73 21.87 6.13
C ASN A 267 -13.98 23.15 6.48
N ASP A 268 -13.28 23.18 7.62
CA ASP A 268 -12.56 24.37 8.06
C ASP A 268 -11.05 24.15 8.15
N TYR A 269 -10.60 23.20 8.98
CA TYR A 269 -9.17 23.04 9.27
C TYR A 269 -8.38 22.58 8.06
N ILE A 270 -8.89 21.57 7.31
CA ILE A 270 -8.16 21.06 6.16
C ILE A 270 -8.11 22.09 5.02
N VAL A 271 -9.18 22.89 4.84
CA VAL A 271 -9.21 23.95 3.83
C VAL A 271 -8.13 25.00 4.13
N MET A 272 -8.00 25.41 5.40
CA MET A 272 -6.91 26.28 5.83
C MET A 272 -5.53 25.63 5.69
N ALA A 273 -5.42 24.32 5.90
CA ALA A 273 -4.16 23.59 5.80
C ALA A 273 -3.70 23.40 4.35
N PHE A 274 -4.62 23.23 3.40
CA PHE A 274 -4.31 23.18 1.96
C PHE A 274 -3.81 24.52 1.43
N GLY A 275 -4.24 25.62 2.03
CA GLY A 275 -3.85 26.96 1.62
C GLY A 275 -4.62 27.46 0.39
N GLU A 276 -4.43 28.74 0.09
CA GLU A 276 -5.07 29.39 -1.06
C GLU A 276 -4.49 28.88 -2.39
N PRO A 277 -5.25 28.89 -3.50
CA PRO A 277 -4.75 28.50 -4.81
C PRO A 277 -3.45 29.22 -5.19
N GLY A 278 -2.38 28.44 -5.40
CA GLY A 278 -1.05 28.96 -5.75
C GLY A 278 -0.14 29.27 -4.55
N GLN A 279 -0.61 29.11 -3.31
CA GLN A 279 0.22 29.07 -2.11
C GLN A 279 0.41 27.62 -1.67
N PRO A 280 1.63 27.22 -1.25
CA PRO A 280 1.86 25.86 -0.78
C PRO A 280 1.13 25.61 0.54
N GLY A 281 0.45 24.46 0.64
CA GLY A 281 -0.17 24.02 1.89
C GLY A 281 0.83 23.70 3.01
N ASP A 282 0.31 23.60 4.22
CA ASP A 282 1.04 23.31 5.45
C ASP A 282 1.01 21.80 5.73
N SER A 283 2.13 21.11 5.44
CA SER A 283 2.24 19.66 5.57
C SER A 283 1.97 19.16 6.99
N GLU A 284 2.39 19.91 8.01
CA GLU A 284 2.21 19.51 9.42
C GLU A 284 0.73 19.54 9.79
N LYS A 285 0.01 20.59 9.40
CA LYS A 285 -1.43 20.70 9.65
C LYS A 285 -2.23 19.67 8.87
N ILE A 286 -1.88 19.40 7.61
CA ILE A 286 -2.53 18.36 6.81
C ILE A 286 -2.43 17.01 7.52
N VAL A 287 -1.21 16.63 7.95
CA VAL A 287 -0.95 15.39 8.66
C VAL A 287 -1.71 15.33 9.99
N TRP A 288 -1.71 16.44 10.75
CA TRP A 288 -2.44 16.51 12.01
C TRP A 288 -3.95 16.29 11.83
N VAL A 289 -4.57 16.89 10.81
CA VAL A 289 -6.00 16.70 10.52
C VAL A 289 -6.28 15.23 10.20
N SER A 290 -5.48 14.60 9.33
CA SER A 290 -5.64 13.17 9.00
C SER A 290 -5.51 12.28 10.25
N HIS A 291 -4.59 12.57 11.16
CA HIS A 291 -4.49 11.85 12.44
C HIS A 291 -5.72 12.04 13.32
N MET A 292 -6.30 13.24 13.39
CA MET A 292 -7.51 13.48 14.17
C MET A 292 -8.71 12.72 13.60
N ILE A 293 -8.81 12.59 12.27
CA ILE A 293 -9.80 11.73 11.62
C ILE A 293 -9.59 10.26 12.01
N GLY A 294 -8.35 9.78 12.03
CA GLY A 294 -8.02 8.44 12.55
C GLY A 294 -8.43 8.24 14.01
N ARG A 295 -8.24 9.26 14.87
CA ARG A 295 -8.72 9.22 16.26
C ARG A 295 -10.25 9.17 16.36
N ILE A 296 -10.97 9.88 15.50
CA ILE A 296 -12.43 9.84 15.45
C ILE A 296 -12.92 8.43 15.08
N LEU A 297 -12.27 7.77 14.11
CA LEU A 297 -12.56 6.38 13.77
C LEU A 297 -12.37 5.45 14.97
N ASP A 298 -11.23 5.56 15.66
CA ASP A 298 -10.93 4.77 16.86
C ASP A 298 -11.97 4.98 17.96
N GLN A 299 -12.33 6.23 18.25
CA GLN A 299 -13.34 6.55 19.27
C GLN A 299 -14.73 6.07 18.87
N THR A 300 -15.09 6.12 17.59
CA THR A 300 -16.38 5.61 17.08
C THR A 300 -16.48 4.09 17.28
N ILE A 301 -15.39 3.35 17.02
CA ILE A 301 -15.33 1.90 17.24
C ILE A 301 -15.44 1.58 18.75
N ILE A 302 -14.68 2.29 19.58
CA ILE A 302 -14.72 2.13 21.05
C ILE A 302 -16.13 2.40 21.58
N TRP A 303 -16.77 3.46 21.09
CA TRP A 303 -18.14 3.82 21.45
C TRP A 303 -19.13 2.70 21.14
N ALA A 304 -19.08 2.15 19.92
CA ALA A 304 -20.01 1.10 19.51
C ALA A 304 -19.78 -0.20 20.30
N ASN A 305 -18.51 -0.54 20.58
CA ASN A 305 -18.17 -1.69 21.40
C ASN A 305 -18.59 -1.52 22.87
N ARG A 306 -18.49 -0.30 23.43
CA ARG A 306 -18.98 0.00 24.78
C ARG A 306 -20.49 -0.29 24.89
N ILE A 307 -21.26 0.14 23.89
CA ILE A 307 -22.70 -0.14 23.85
C ILE A 307 -22.94 -1.65 23.73
N ARG A 308 -22.25 -2.30 22.80
CA ARG A 308 -22.43 -3.73 22.50
C ARG A 308 -22.05 -4.66 23.66
N CYS A 309 -21.04 -4.31 24.44
CA CYS A 309 -20.58 -5.12 25.58
C CYS A 309 -21.36 -4.83 26.88
N GLY A 310 -22.14 -3.74 26.92
CA GLY A 310 -22.93 -3.39 28.10
C GLY A 310 -24.00 -4.42 28.44
N ARG A 311 -24.30 -4.54 29.74
CA ARG A 311 -25.41 -5.34 30.25
C ARG A 311 -26.51 -4.39 30.71
N TYR A 312 -27.61 -4.36 29.97
CA TYR A 312 -28.75 -3.48 30.22
C TYR A 312 -29.89 -4.26 30.85
N GLU A 313 -30.61 -3.64 31.80
CA GLU A 313 -31.87 -4.21 32.27
C GLU A 313 -32.96 -4.08 31.20
N PRO A 314 -33.85 -5.08 31.05
CA PRO A 314 -35.01 -4.96 30.20
C PRO A 314 -35.83 -3.71 30.54
N PRO A 315 -36.34 -2.99 29.53
CA PRO A 315 -36.38 -3.38 28.11
C PRO A 315 -35.19 -2.90 27.26
N PHE A 316 -34.16 -2.30 27.87
CA PHE A 316 -33.08 -1.63 27.14
C PHE A 316 -32.01 -2.58 26.57
N ASP A 317 -32.04 -3.86 26.96
CA ASP A 317 -31.25 -4.94 26.36
C ASP A 317 -31.55 -5.14 24.87
N GLN A 318 -32.77 -4.79 24.43
CA GLN A 318 -33.18 -4.83 23.02
C GLN A 318 -32.77 -3.56 22.25
N VAL A 319 -32.58 -2.43 22.93
CA VAL A 319 -32.21 -1.15 22.32
C VAL A 319 -30.72 -1.09 21.99
N ALA A 320 -29.89 -1.59 22.89
CA ALA A 320 -28.43 -1.47 22.77
C ALA A 320 -27.84 -2.04 21.47
N PRO A 321 -28.26 -3.24 20.99
CA PRO A 321 -27.74 -3.78 19.73
C PRO A 321 -28.05 -2.88 18.53
N GLU A 322 -29.24 -2.28 18.49
CA GLU A 322 -29.66 -1.41 17.39
C GLU A 322 -28.93 -0.06 17.44
N ALA A 323 -28.70 0.49 18.63
CA ALA A 323 -27.95 1.73 18.83
C ALA A 323 -26.46 1.59 18.45
N ALA A 324 -25.83 0.46 18.78
CA ALA A 324 -24.43 0.21 18.44
C ALA A 324 -24.17 0.24 16.93
N LEU A 325 -25.18 -0.09 16.11
CA LEU A 325 -25.10 -0.07 14.64
C LEU A 325 -25.11 1.35 14.05
N PHE A 326 -25.34 2.40 14.83
CA PHE A 326 -25.24 3.78 14.35
C PHE A 326 -23.84 4.15 13.85
N ALA A 327 -22.81 3.45 14.35
CA ALA A 327 -21.43 3.63 13.92
C ALA A 327 -21.11 2.99 12.56
N ASP A 328 -21.97 2.11 12.01
CA ASP A 328 -21.64 1.29 10.84
C ASP A 328 -21.29 2.11 9.60
N ASP A 329 -22.13 3.10 9.24
CA ASP A 329 -21.87 3.96 8.09
C ASP A 329 -20.66 4.85 8.35
N ILE A 330 -20.47 5.38 9.57
CA ILE A 330 -19.29 6.19 9.90
C ILE A 330 -18.00 5.39 9.67
N VAL A 331 -17.92 4.18 10.21
CA VAL A 331 -16.76 3.30 10.03
C VAL A 331 -16.56 2.97 8.55
N SER A 332 -17.64 2.59 7.84
CA SER A 332 -17.57 2.24 6.42
C SER A 332 -17.11 3.39 5.54
N GLN A 333 -17.65 4.60 5.76
CA GLN A 333 -17.30 5.78 4.99
C GLN A 333 -15.86 6.22 5.27
N PHE A 334 -15.38 6.10 6.50
CA PHE A 334 -13.99 6.41 6.84
C PHE A 334 -12.99 5.46 6.20
N GLU A 335 -13.37 4.21 5.92
CA GLU A 335 -12.55 3.25 5.16
C GLU A 335 -12.60 3.52 3.65
N ASP A 336 -13.79 3.73 3.11
CA ASP A 336 -14.03 3.78 1.67
C ASP A 336 -13.67 5.13 1.05
N PHE A 337 -14.09 6.22 1.67
CA PHE A 337 -13.98 7.58 1.13
C PHE A 337 -12.55 7.99 0.75
N PRO A 338 -11.50 7.80 1.58
CA PRO A 338 -10.15 8.22 1.22
C PRO A 338 -9.60 7.43 0.03
N SER A 339 -9.92 6.13 -0.08
CA SER A 339 -9.47 5.30 -1.21
C SER A 339 -10.10 5.76 -2.53
N LYS A 340 -11.42 5.98 -2.54
CA LYS A 340 -12.17 6.47 -3.71
C LYS A 340 -11.69 7.86 -4.13
N SER A 341 -11.47 8.73 -3.16
CA SER A 341 -11.00 10.10 -3.41
C SER A 341 -9.58 10.13 -3.98
N LEU A 342 -8.68 9.30 -3.44
CA LEU A 342 -7.31 9.21 -3.94
C LEU A 342 -7.27 8.64 -5.37
N SER A 343 -8.03 7.58 -5.65
CA SER A 343 -8.13 7.01 -7.01
C SER A 343 -8.63 8.04 -8.02
N LEU A 344 -9.66 8.82 -7.67
CA LEU A 344 -10.19 9.87 -8.55
C LEU A 344 -9.14 10.96 -8.85
N ILE A 345 -8.32 11.33 -7.85
CA ILE A 345 -7.22 12.29 -8.05
C ILE A 345 -6.19 11.71 -9.01
N GLU A 346 -5.71 10.50 -8.77
CA GLU A 346 -4.68 9.86 -9.61
C GLU A 346 -5.16 9.67 -11.05
N GLU A 347 -6.38 9.18 -11.26
CA GLU A 347 -7.00 9.07 -12.59
C GLU A 347 -7.10 10.42 -13.29
N THR A 348 -7.43 11.48 -12.55
CA THR A 348 -7.52 12.83 -13.12
C THR A 348 -6.16 13.38 -13.52
N LEU A 349 -5.11 13.10 -12.76
CA LEU A 349 -3.73 13.54 -13.05
C LEU A 349 -3.14 12.87 -14.30
N LEU A 350 -3.63 11.68 -14.69
CA LEU A 350 -3.22 11.00 -15.92
C LEU A 350 -3.82 11.64 -17.19
N LEU A 351 -4.89 12.42 -17.07
CA LEU A 351 -5.57 13.01 -18.22
C LEU A 351 -4.80 14.23 -18.76
N PRO A 352 -4.90 14.52 -20.08
CA PRO A 352 -4.19 15.65 -20.69
C PRO A 352 -4.53 16.98 -20.00
N LYS A 353 -3.51 17.80 -19.77
CA LYS A 353 -3.68 19.16 -19.21
C LYS A 353 -4.53 19.99 -20.17
N LEU A 354 -5.66 20.50 -19.67
CA LEU A 354 -6.58 21.35 -20.42
C LEU A 354 -6.20 22.82 -20.23
N SER A 355 -6.67 23.68 -21.14
CA SER A 355 -6.54 25.14 -21.01
C SER A 355 -7.40 25.74 -19.89
N LYS A 356 -8.40 25.00 -19.39
CA LYS A 356 -9.24 25.37 -18.25
C LYS A 356 -8.96 24.45 -17.05
N PRO A 357 -9.01 24.98 -15.81
CA PRO A 357 -8.87 24.17 -14.61
C PRO A 357 -10.00 23.14 -14.54
N ARG A 358 -9.69 21.94 -14.05
CA ARG A 358 -10.67 20.91 -13.71
C ARG A 358 -10.99 21.04 -12.23
N THR A 359 -12.27 20.97 -11.90
CA THR A 359 -12.74 20.97 -10.51
C THR A 359 -13.16 19.56 -10.14
N LEU A 360 -12.64 19.06 -9.03
CA LEU A 360 -13.09 17.82 -8.40
C LEU A 360 -13.84 18.21 -7.12
N GLU A 361 -15.01 17.63 -6.92
CA GLU A 361 -15.82 17.82 -5.71
C GLU A 361 -15.83 16.50 -4.94
N PHE A 362 -15.47 16.58 -3.66
CA PHE A 362 -15.43 15.43 -2.74
C PHE A 362 -16.46 15.65 -1.64
N THR A 363 -17.41 14.73 -1.51
CA THR A 363 -18.49 14.83 -0.52
C THR A 363 -18.54 13.56 0.31
N LEU A 364 -18.25 13.70 1.61
CA LEU A 364 -18.45 12.65 2.60
C LEU A 364 -19.84 12.81 3.23
N VAL A 365 -20.64 11.76 3.20
CA VAL A 365 -21.97 11.73 3.83
C VAL A 365 -21.95 10.69 4.93
N LEU A 366 -22.29 11.10 6.16
CA LEU A 366 -22.38 10.23 7.33
C LEU A 366 -23.84 10.15 7.77
N THR A 367 -24.33 8.92 7.97
CA THR A 367 -25.72 8.59 8.29
C THR A 367 -25.81 7.61 9.45
N LEU A 368 -26.97 7.53 10.11
CA LEU A 368 -27.23 6.53 11.14
C LEU A 368 -27.79 5.27 10.47
N SER A 369 -26.98 4.22 10.33
CA SER A 369 -27.31 3.05 9.50
C SER A 369 -28.56 2.28 9.90
N ASN A 370 -29.00 2.40 11.16
CA ASN A 370 -30.04 1.56 11.73
C ASN A 370 -31.12 2.35 12.47
N GLN A 371 -31.31 3.61 12.10
CA GLN A 371 -32.23 4.53 12.76
C GLN A 371 -33.68 4.01 12.73
N GLU A 372 -34.17 3.50 11.59
CA GLU A 372 -35.56 3.02 11.47
C GLU A 372 -35.87 1.89 12.45
N LYS A 373 -35.00 0.86 12.52
CA LYS A 373 -35.19 -0.27 13.44
C LYS A 373 -35.04 0.16 14.90
N PHE A 374 -34.10 1.05 15.19
CA PHE A 374 -33.97 1.63 16.53
C PHE A 374 -35.27 2.32 16.94
N ASP A 375 -35.87 3.14 16.08
CA ASP A 375 -37.13 3.83 16.34
C ASP A 375 -38.30 2.84 16.51
N GLU A 376 -38.35 1.76 15.73
CA GLU A 376 -39.32 0.66 15.89
C GLU A 376 -39.23 0.01 17.27
N VAL A 377 -38.02 -0.39 17.70
CA VAL A 377 -37.78 -1.02 19.00
C VAL A 377 -38.18 -0.07 20.14
N ILE A 378 -37.81 1.20 20.06
CA ILE A 378 -38.21 2.21 21.07
C ILE A 378 -39.74 2.36 21.14
N ASN A 379 -40.43 2.36 20.00
CA ASN A 379 -41.88 2.48 19.95
C ASN A 379 -42.59 1.24 20.53
N ASP A 380 -42.07 0.05 20.27
CA ASP A 380 -42.62 -1.20 20.83
C ASP A 380 -42.40 -1.29 22.34
N ILE A 381 -41.26 -0.81 22.84
CA ILE A 381 -41.01 -0.68 24.28
C ILE A 381 -42.01 0.26 24.94
N LYS A 382 -42.26 1.44 24.36
CA LYS A 382 -43.27 2.38 24.86
C LYS A 382 -44.66 1.73 24.95
N ARG A 383 -45.04 0.93 23.94
CA ARG A 383 -46.32 0.20 23.92
C ARG A 383 -46.41 -0.90 24.97
N GLN A 384 -45.33 -1.66 25.18
CA GLN A 384 -45.31 -2.80 26.11
C GLN A 384 -45.21 -2.38 27.58
N TYR A 385 -44.47 -1.31 27.87
CA TYR A 385 -44.14 -0.89 29.23
C TYR A 385 -44.88 0.39 29.68
N GLY A 386 -45.66 1.02 28.81
CA GLY A 386 -46.47 2.21 29.15
C GLY A 386 -45.64 3.46 29.45
N LEU A 387 -44.47 3.58 28.80
CA LEU A 387 -43.51 4.69 28.92
C LEU A 387 -43.84 5.87 28.00
#